data_AF-A0A7K1DIJ9-F1
#
_entry.id   AF-A0A7K1DIJ9-F1
#
_cell.length_a   1.000
_cell.length_b   1.000
_cell.length_c   1.000
_cell.angle_alpha   90.00
_cell.angle_beta   90.00
_cell.angle_gamma   90.00
#
_symmetry.space_group_name_H-M   'P 1'
#
loop_
_entity.id
_entity.type
_entity.pdbx_description
1 polymer ?
#
loop_
_entity_poly.entity_id
_entity_poly.type
_entity_poly.pdbx_seq_one_letter_code
_entity_poly.pdbx_strand_id
1 'polypeptide(L)'
;STNRTTFLLIGDLAFLHDSNSLINVVARNIDLRIILVDNCGGGIFSFLPQATSMDSSKFEKVFGTPHNSDLMLLAEAHGLKTTLVTTLEQLLEAMTIEGPQVIQISTDRGENVRVHERINQMVSVAIRNS
;
A
#
# COMPACT_ATOMS: atom_id res chain seq x y z
N SER A 1 -10.39 12.56 -22.22
CA SER A 1 -9.93 12.53 -20.82
C SER A 1 -10.58 13.65 -20.05
N THR A 2 -11.21 13.33 -18.92
CA THR A 2 -11.53 14.35 -17.91
C THR A 2 -10.20 14.87 -17.36
N ASN A 3 -9.93 16.17 -17.50
CA ASN A 3 -8.67 16.81 -17.11
C ASN A 3 -8.54 16.95 -15.57
N ARG A 4 -8.89 15.90 -14.82
CA ARG A 4 -8.98 15.87 -13.36
C ARG A 4 -7.91 14.94 -12.81
N THR A 5 -7.10 15.48 -11.90
CA THR A 5 -6.19 14.70 -11.08
C THR A 5 -6.94 13.62 -10.31
N THR A 6 -6.47 12.38 -10.41
CA THR A 6 -7.06 11.22 -9.74
C THR A 6 -6.00 10.55 -8.88
N PHE A 7 -6.37 10.18 -7.65
CA PHE A 7 -5.51 9.42 -6.74
C PHE A 7 -6.04 8.00 -6.60
N LEU A 8 -5.15 7.02 -6.61
CA LEU A 8 -5.44 5.61 -6.33
C LEU A 8 -4.63 5.19 -5.11
N LEU A 9 -5.27 4.78 -4.02
CA LEU A 9 -4.62 4.12 -2.89
C LEU A 9 -4.77 2.60 -3.06
N ILE A 10 -3.65 1.88 -3.12
CA ILE A 10 -3.64 0.44 -3.41
C ILE A 10 -2.55 -0.28 -2.61
N GLY A 11 -2.78 -1.56 -2.28
CA GLY A 11 -1.78 -2.42 -1.67
C GLY A 11 -0.90 -3.12 -2.72
N ASP A 12 0.31 -3.50 -2.31
CA ASP A 12 1.28 -4.28 -3.09
C ASP A 12 0.72 -5.47 -3.90
N LEU A 13 -0.06 -6.37 -3.31
CA LEU A 13 -0.60 -7.54 -4.02
C LEU A 13 -1.60 -7.15 -5.10
N ALA A 14 -2.46 -6.17 -4.83
CA ALA A 14 -3.44 -5.69 -5.79
C ALA A 14 -2.73 -4.95 -6.95
N PHE A 15 -1.69 -4.19 -6.64
CA PHE A 15 -0.84 -3.55 -7.63
C PHE A 15 -0.11 -4.56 -8.52
N LEU A 16 0.46 -5.62 -7.92
CA LEU A 16 1.07 -6.72 -8.68
C LEU A 16 0.07 -7.46 -9.56
N HIS A 17 -1.12 -7.75 -9.04
CA HIS A 17 -2.15 -8.48 -9.77
C HIS A 17 -2.59 -7.74 -11.04
N ASP A 18 -2.68 -6.41 -11.00
CA ASP A 18 -3.15 -5.60 -12.12
C ASP A 18 -2.05 -4.72 -12.76
N SER A 19 -0.77 -5.09 -12.62
CA SER A 19 0.33 -4.26 -13.13
C SER A 19 0.25 -3.99 -14.63
N ASN A 20 -0.35 -4.90 -15.40
CA ASN A 20 -0.56 -4.72 -16.84
C ASN A 20 -1.49 -3.55 -17.18
N SER A 21 -2.35 -3.10 -16.27
CA SER A 21 -3.22 -1.94 -16.50
C SER A 21 -2.43 -0.63 -16.62
N LEU A 22 -1.21 -0.58 -16.09
CA LEU A 22 -0.28 0.56 -16.21
C LEU A 22 0.05 0.93 -17.67
N ILE A 23 0.02 -0.04 -18.59
CA ILE A 23 0.20 0.18 -20.03
C ILE A 23 -0.82 1.23 -20.53
N ASN A 24 -2.07 1.14 -20.09
CA ASN A 24 -3.13 2.06 -20.50
C ASN A 24 -3.00 3.43 -19.85
N VAL A 25 -2.50 3.49 -18.61
CA VAL A 25 -2.27 4.75 -17.87
C VAL A 25 -1.25 5.61 -18.63
N VAL A 26 -0.13 5.01 -19.03
CA VAL A 26 0.95 5.70 -19.77
C VAL A 26 0.51 6.04 -21.19
N ALA A 27 -0.07 5.09 -21.94
CA ALA A 27 -0.49 5.31 -23.32
C ALA A 27 -1.53 6.45 -23.48
N ARG A 28 -2.35 6.68 -22.45
CA ARG A 28 -3.41 7.71 -22.47
C ARG A 28 -3.03 8.98 -21.70
N ASN A 29 -1.81 9.04 -21.15
CA ASN A 29 -1.32 10.11 -20.31
C ASN A 29 -2.34 10.55 -19.24
N ILE A 30 -2.88 9.57 -18.51
CA ILE A 30 -3.86 9.84 -17.45
C ILE A 30 -3.11 10.41 -16.25
N ASP A 31 -3.54 11.56 -15.70
CA ASP A 31 -3.03 12.11 -14.43
C ASP A 31 -3.53 11.27 -13.24
N LEU A 32 -3.00 10.04 -13.14
CA LEU A 32 -3.28 9.06 -12.11
C LEU A 32 -2.07 8.94 -11.18
N ARG A 33 -2.24 9.37 -9.93
CA ARG A 33 -1.21 9.30 -8.89
C ARG A 33 -1.50 8.10 -7.99
N ILE A 34 -0.66 7.08 -8.08
CA ILE A 34 -0.85 5.81 -7.39
C ILE A 34 -0.07 5.86 -6.08
N ILE A 35 -0.77 5.87 -4.95
CA ILE A 35 -0.21 5.73 -3.61
C ILE A 35 -0.19 4.23 -3.30
N LEU A 36 1.00 3.66 -3.34
CA LEU A 36 1.25 2.23 -3.17
C LEU A 36 1.68 1.96 -1.73
N VAL A 37 0.83 1.25 -0.98
CA VAL A 37 1.17 0.78 0.36
C VAL A 37 1.79 -0.60 0.23
N ASP A 38 3.10 -0.66 0.45
CA ASP A 38 3.87 -1.89 0.38
C ASP A 38 4.16 -2.40 1.79
N ASN A 39 3.61 -3.57 2.11
CA ASN A 39 3.84 -4.29 3.35
C ASN A 39 4.38 -5.71 3.06
N CYS A 40 4.89 -5.92 1.86
CA CYS A 40 5.35 -7.18 1.29
C CYS A 40 4.29 -8.29 1.26
N GLY A 41 3.01 -7.94 1.10
CA GLY A 41 1.88 -8.83 0.75
C GLY A 41 0.56 -8.58 1.53
N GLY A 42 -0.08 -9.64 2.03
CA GLY A 42 -1.45 -9.61 2.58
C GLY A 42 -1.58 -9.03 4.00
N GLY A 43 -1.08 -7.82 4.26
CA GLY A 43 -1.03 -7.21 5.59
C GLY A 43 -2.35 -7.18 6.38
N ILE A 44 -3.49 -7.06 5.70
CA ILE A 44 -4.83 -7.07 6.31
C ILE A 44 -5.17 -8.40 7.00
N PHE A 45 -4.59 -9.52 6.58
CA PHE A 45 -4.87 -10.81 7.21
C PHE A 45 -4.20 -10.96 8.57
N SER A 46 -3.22 -10.11 8.90
CA SER A 46 -2.57 -10.08 10.22
C SER A 46 -3.55 -9.74 11.36
N PHE A 47 -4.73 -9.21 11.05
CA PHE A 47 -5.81 -8.94 12.00
C PHE A 47 -6.74 -10.14 12.24
N LEU A 48 -6.59 -11.23 11.49
CA LEU A 48 -7.44 -12.41 11.63
C LEU A 48 -6.97 -13.26 12.83
N PRO A 49 -7.90 -13.91 13.58
CA PRO A 49 -7.54 -14.86 14.65
C PRO A 49 -6.60 -15.99 14.20
N GLN A 50 -6.63 -16.33 12.91
CA GLN A 50 -5.76 -17.30 12.26
C GLN A 50 -4.28 -16.91 12.35
N ALA A 51 -3.96 -15.61 12.45
CA ALA A 51 -2.59 -15.12 12.57
C ALA A 51 -1.89 -15.63 13.84
N THR A 52 -2.64 -15.90 14.91
CA THR A 52 -2.09 -16.41 16.19
C THR A 52 -2.43 -17.87 16.45
N SER A 53 -3.43 -18.42 15.76
CA SER A 53 -3.92 -19.80 15.97
C SER A 53 -3.45 -20.82 14.93
N MET A 54 -2.94 -20.37 13.78
CA MET A 54 -2.33 -21.25 12.78
C MET A 54 -0.81 -21.28 12.90
N ASP A 55 -0.21 -22.35 12.38
CA ASP A 55 1.24 -22.38 12.17
C ASP A 55 1.68 -21.23 11.26
N SER A 56 2.67 -20.47 11.73
CA SER A 56 3.18 -19.26 11.08
C SER A 56 3.58 -19.49 9.62
N SER A 57 4.21 -20.64 9.31
CA SER A 57 4.63 -20.95 7.94
C SER A 57 3.46 -21.17 6.98
N LYS A 58 2.37 -21.77 7.47
CA LYS A 58 1.13 -21.97 6.72
C LYS A 58 0.37 -20.66 6.57
N PHE A 59 0.34 -19.85 7.62
CA PHE A 59 -0.30 -18.54 7.57
C PHE A 59 0.36 -17.62 6.54
N GLU A 60 1.70 -17.51 6.56
CA GLU A 60 2.42 -16.71 5.57
C GLU A 60 2.18 -17.20 4.14
N LYS A 61 2.15 -18.52 3.92
CA LYS A 61 1.92 -19.07 2.59
C LYS A 61 0.50 -18.79 2.05
N VAL A 62 -0.51 -18.85 2.91
CA VAL A 62 -1.93 -18.79 2.49
C VAL A 62 -2.50 -17.38 2.55
N PHE A 63 -2.03 -16.56 3.49
CA PHE A 63 -2.56 -15.22 3.76
C PHE A 63 -1.52 -14.14 3.56
N GLY A 64 -0.30 -14.33 4.06
CA GLY A 64 0.77 -13.34 3.90
C GLY A 64 1.21 -13.16 2.45
N THR A 65 1.23 -14.25 1.68
CA THR A 65 1.64 -14.32 0.26
C THR A 65 2.81 -13.39 -0.08
N PRO A 66 3.96 -13.55 0.62
CA PRO A 66 5.10 -12.68 0.41
C PRO A 66 5.60 -12.77 -1.02
N HIS A 67 5.96 -11.63 -1.60
CA HIS A 67 6.59 -11.53 -2.91
C HIS A 67 7.98 -10.88 -2.76
N ASN A 68 8.88 -11.22 -3.68
CA ASN A 68 10.20 -10.60 -3.78
C ASN A 68 10.28 -9.58 -4.93
N SER A 69 9.14 -9.17 -5.47
CA SER A 69 9.05 -8.23 -6.58
C SER A 69 9.38 -6.81 -6.13
N ASP A 70 10.26 -6.14 -6.87
CA ASP A 70 10.46 -4.70 -6.76
C ASP A 70 9.37 -3.97 -7.55
N LEU A 71 8.42 -3.38 -6.83
CA LEU A 71 7.25 -2.72 -7.42
C LEU A 71 7.59 -1.40 -8.10
N MET A 72 8.68 -0.76 -7.68
CA MET A 72 9.15 0.49 -8.27
C MET A 72 9.81 0.22 -9.61
N LEU A 73 10.69 -0.79 -9.68
CA LEU A 73 11.25 -1.23 -10.96
C LEU A 73 10.16 -1.72 -11.93
N LEU A 74 9.12 -2.39 -11.42
CA LEU A 74 7.96 -2.77 -12.23
C LEU A 74 7.25 -1.54 -12.84
N ALA A 75 6.97 -0.52 -12.01
CA ALA A 75 6.33 0.71 -12.47
C ALA A 75 7.20 1.49 -13.47
N GLU A 76 8.50 1.57 -13.23
CA GLU A 76 9.48 2.18 -14.14
C GLU A 76 9.57 1.44 -15.47
N ALA A 77 9.51 0.11 -15.46
CA ALA A 77 9.48 -0.70 -16.69
C ALA A 77 8.24 -0.41 -17.55
N HIS A 78 7.13 0.04 -16.95
CA HIS A 78 5.95 0.54 -17.65
C HIS A 78 6.06 2.02 -18.06
N GLY A 79 7.12 2.73 -17.67
CA GLY A 79 7.36 4.13 -18.01
C GLY A 79 6.76 5.15 -17.05
N LEU A 80 6.35 4.72 -15.84
CA LEU A 80 5.89 5.65 -14.80
C LEU A 80 7.06 6.23 -14.00
N LYS A 81 6.88 7.45 -13.50
CA LYS A 81 7.75 8.01 -12.46
C LYS A 81 7.45 7.35 -11.12
N THR A 82 8.49 7.18 -10.32
CA THR A 82 8.43 6.48 -9.03
C THR A 82 9.05 7.35 -7.96
N THR A 83 8.42 7.41 -6.78
CA THR A 83 8.95 8.10 -5.59
C THR A 83 8.74 7.22 -4.36
N LEU A 84 9.81 6.92 -3.63
CA LEU A 84 9.71 6.31 -2.30
C LEU A 84 9.58 7.43 -1.26
N VAL A 85 8.57 7.33 -0.40
CA VAL A 85 8.38 8.29 0.70
C VAL A 85 8.39 7.56 2.05
N THR A 86 9.00 8.21 3.04
CA THR A 86 9.19 7.69 4.40
C THR A 86 8.58 8.58 5.47
N THR A 87 8.14 9.80 5.09
CA THR A 87 7.47 10.74 6.00
C THR A 87 6.19 11.29 5.38
N LEU A 88 5.31 11.85 6.22
CA LEU A 88 4.07 12.47 5.78
C LEU A 88 4.36 13.70 4.90
N GLU A 89 5.38 14.48 5.23
CA GLU A 89 5.80 15.66 4.46
C GLU A 89 6.23 15.28 3.05
N GLN A 90 7.03 14.21 2.91
CA GLN A 90 7.45 13.68 1.61
C GLN A 90 6.25 13.19 0.79
N LEU A 91 5.27 12.54 1.43
CA LEU A 91 4.03 12.13 0.76
C LEU A 91 3.24 13.34 0.27
N LEU A 92 3.06 14.36 1.11
CA LEU A 92 2.36 15.59 0.75
C LEU A 92 3.03 16.29 -0.44
N GLU A 93 4.35 16.37 -0.45
CA GLU A 93 5.12 16.94 -1.55
C GLU A 93 4.96 16.13 -2.84
N ALA A 94 5.16 14.80 -2.79
CA ALA A 94 5.05 13.92 -3.94
C ALA A 94 3.65 13.95 -4.57
N MET A 95 2.60 14.08 -3.75
CA MET A 95 1.22 14.21 -4.22
C MET A 95 0.96 15.50 -5.01
N THR A 96 1.84 16.51 -4.98
CA THR A 96 1.69 17.73 -5.79
C THR A 96 2.19 17.58 -7.23
N ILE A 97 3.05 16.60 -7.49
CA ILE A 97 3.68 16.40 -8.80
C ILE A 97 2.65 15.89 -9.82
N GLU A 98 2.56 16.53 -10.98
CA GLU A 98 1.63 16.15 -12.04
C GLU A 98 2.10 14.93 -12.85
N GLY A 99 1.12 14.18 -13.36
CA GLY A 99 1.31 13.08 -14.29
C GLY A 99 1.18 11.71 -13.64
N PRO A 100 1.20 10.65 -14.47
CA PRO A 100 1.17 9.29 -13.96
C PRO A 100 2.42 8.99 -13.16
N GLN A 101 2.24 8.68 -11.88
CA GLN A 101 3.33 8.34 -10.97
C GLN A 101 2.90 7.30 -9.95
N VAL A 102 3.88 6.59 -9.41
CA VAL A 102 3.75 5.70 -8.26
C VAL A 102 4.52 6.28 -7.09
N ILE A 103 3.84 6.48 -5.96
CA ILE A 103 4.37 6.94 -4.70
C ILE A 103 4.31 5.76 -3.73
N GLN A 104 5.43 5.13 -3.44
CA GLN A 104 5.50 3.98 -2.55
C GLN A 104 5.68 4.44 -1.11
N ILE A 105 4.89 3.82 -0.22
CA ILE A 105 5.01 3.92 1.23
C ILE A 105 5.33 2.50 1.73
N SER A 106 6.55 2.30 2.20
CA SER A 106 6.94 1.05 2.84
C SER A 106 6.42 1.02 4.28
N THR A 107 5.74 -0.06 4.65
CA THR A 107 5.18 -0.26 5.99
C THR A 107 5.52 -1.63 6.53
N ASP A 108 5.69 -1.75 7.84
CA ASP A 108 5.87 -3.03 8.52
C ASP A 108 4.52 -3.57 9.01
N ARG A 109 4.21 -4.83 8.67
CA ARG A 109 2.93 -5.46 9.04
C ARG A 109 2.76 -5.60 10.54
N GLY A 110 3.83 -5.93 11.27
CA GLY A 110 3.81 -6.10 12.72
C GLY A 110 3.53 -4.78 13.43
N GLU A 111 4.16 -3.70 12.96
CA GLU A 111 3.91 -2.36 13.46
C GLU A 111 2.49 -1.87 13.14
N ASN A 112 1.92 -2.20 11.98
CA ASN A 112 0.54 -1.86 11.63
C ASN A 112 -0.48 -2.48 12.62
N VAL A 113 -0.30 -3.75 13.01
CA VAL A 113 -1.15 -4.40 14.02
C VAL A 113 -1.03 -3.68 15.38
N ARG A 114 0.20 -3.41 15.82
CA ARG A 114 0.48 -2.74 17.11
C ARG A 114 -0.12 -1.33 17.18
N VAL A 115 -0.01 -0.55 16.11
CA VAL A 115 -0.60 0.80 16.05
C VAL A 115 -2.12 0.71 16.14
N HIS A 116 -2.74 -0.23 15.45
CA HIS A 116 -4.19 -0.43 15.47
C HIS A 116 -4.69 -0.86 16.87
N GLU A 117 -3.99 -1.81 17.51
CA GLU A 117 -4.28 -2.23 18.88
C GLU A 117 -4.16 -1.07 19.87
N ARG A 118 -3.12 -0.24 19.75
CA ARG A 118 -2.92 0.93 20.60
C ARG A 118 -4.06 1.94 20.46
N ILE A 119 -4.50 2.23 19.23
CA ILE A 119 -5.63 3.13 18.97
C ILE A 119 -6.91 2.56 19.58
N ASN A 120 -7.20 1.27 19.38
CA ASN A 120 -8.37 0.61 19.96
C ASN A 120 -8.37 0.60 21.49
N GLN A 121 -7.20 0.37 22.11
CA GLN A 121 -7.04 0.46 23.56
C GLN A 121 -7.33 1.88 24.05
N MET A 122 -6.80 2.91 23.40
CA MET A 122 -7.07 4.30 23.77
C MET A 122 -8.56 4.66 23.67
N VAL A 123 -9.25 4.22 22.61
CA VAL A 123 -10.70 4.42 22.45
C VAL A 123 -11.48 3.66 23.53
N SER A 124 -11.10 2.42 23.87
CA SER A 124 -11.77 1.62 24.90
C SER A 124 -11.65 2.21 26.31
N VAL A 125 -10.50 2.84 26.61
CA VAL A 125 -10.26 3.55 27.88
C VAL A 125 -11.08 4.83 27.94
N ALA A 126 -11.20 5.56 26.83
CA ALA A 126 -12.02 6.78 26.77
C ALA A 126 -13.52 6.50 26.99
N ILE A 127 -14.04 5.40 26.41
CA ILE A 127 -15.45 5.00 26.56
C ILE A 127 -15.77 4.49 27.98
N ARG A 128 -14.82 3.82 28.66
CA ARG A 128 -15.02 3.34 30.04
C ARG A 128 -14.94 4.42 31.10
N ASN A 129 -14.34 5.56 30.79
CA ASN A 129 -14.20 6.72 31.67
C ASN A 129 -15.24 7.83 31.35
N SER A 130 -16.21 7.53 30.49
CA SER A 130 -17.37 8.38 30.16
C SER A 130 -18.64 7.79 30.77
#